data_AF-A0A0J8R3K9-F1
#
_entry.id   AF-A0A0J8R3K9-F1
#
_cell.length_a   1.000
_cell.length_b   1.000
_cell.length_c   1.000
_cell.angle_alpha   90.00
_cell.angle_beta   90.00
_cell.angle_gamma   90.00
#
_symmetry.space_group_name_H-M   'P 1'
#
loop_
_entity.id
_entity.type
_entity.pdbx_description
1 polymer ?
#
loop_
_entity_poly.entity_id
_entity_poly.type
_entity_poly.pdbx_seq_one_letter_code
_entity_poly.pdbx_strand_id
1 'polypeptide(L)'
;MNHYFTFIQSMKNDELLLYFTALRELSQVYLIDPSDSKEMATIIADVDRFKGILRAEEVYEFAERRADWYQVKRDVERAMFGIGCIVM
;
A
#
# COMPACT_ATOMS: atom_id res chain seq x y z
N MET A 1 -8.07 1.12 11.28
CA MET A 1 -8.92 0.74 10.12
C MET A 1 -9.89 -0.39 10.39
N ASN A 2 -9.53 -1.45 11.13
CA ASN A 2 -10.41 -2.60 11.37
C ASN A 2 -11.76 -2.23 12.00
N HIS A 3 -11.78 -1.37 13.02
CA HIS A 3 -13.03 -0.91 13.62
C HIS A 3 -13.96 -0.19 12.63
N TYR A 4 -13.39 0.68 11.78
CA TYR A 4 -14.17 1.35 10.73
C TYR A 4 -14.71 0.35 9.71
N PHE A 5 -13.92 -0.62 9.28
CA PHE A 5 -14.38 -1.68 8.37
C PHE A 5 -15.57 -2.44 8.96
N THR A 6 -15.49 -2.89 10.22
CA THR A 6 -16.60 -3.57 10.91
C THR A 6 -17.84 -2.69 11.04
N PHE A 7 -17.66 -1.39 11.31
CA PHE A 7 -18.76 -0.43 11.34
C PHE A 7 -19.45 -0.31 9.97
N ILE A 8 -18.69 -0.13 8.89
CA ILE A 8 -19.24 -0.06 7.53
C ILE A 8 -19.96 -1.35 7.14
N GLN A 9 -19.41 -2.50 7.53
CA GLN A 9 -20.03 -3.81 7.28
C GLN A 9 -21.46 -3.90 7.84
N SER A 10 -21.74 -3.21 8.96
CA SER A 10 -23.08 -3.19 9.56
C SER A 10 -24.13 -2.44 8.73
N MET A 11 -23.69 -1.51 7.86
CA MET A 11 -24.58 -0.70 7.02
C MET A 11 -25.12 -1.43 5.78
N LYS A 12 -24.59 -2.64 5.46
CA LYS A 12 -25.05 -3.49 4.34
C LYS A 12 -25.00 -2.79 2.97
N ASN A 13 -23.95 -2.00 2.72
CA ASN A 13 -23.65 -1.39 1.42
C ASN A 13 -22.36 -1.99 0.86
N ASP A 14 -22.48 -2.79 -0.19
CA ASP A 14 -21.36 -3.54 -0.76
C ASP A 14 -20.36 -2.64 -1.50
N GLU A 15 -20.82 -1.59 -2.16
CA GLU A 15 -19.94 -0.62 -2.84
C GLU A 15 -19.05 0.10 -1.81
N LEU A 16 -19.65 0.57 -0.72
CA LEU A 16 -18.92 1.24 0.36
C LEU A 16 -17.95 0.28 1.06
N LEU A 17 -18.36 -0.98 1.25
CA LEU A 17 -17.51 -2.01 1.84
C LEU A 17 -16.26 -2.28 1.00
N LEU A 18 -16.37 -2.21 -0.33
CA LEU A 18 -15.25 -2.39 -1.25
C LEU A 18 -14.19 -1.29 -1.03
N TYR A 19 -14.59 -0.02 -0.93
CA TYR A 19 -13.67 1.09 -0.62
C TYR A 19 -12.97 0.89 0.73
N PHE A 20 -13.71 0.50 1.77
CA PHE A 20 -13.12 0.27 3.08
C PHE A 20 -12.24 -0.99 3.14
N THR A 21 -12.44 -1.95 2.23
CA THR A 21 -11.52 -3.07 2.03
C THR A 21 -10.19 -2.54 1.49
N ALA A 22 -10.19 -1.74 0.42
CA ALA A 22 -8.98 -1.16 -0.13
C ALA A 22 -8.26 -0.24 0.88
N LEU A 23 -8.98 0.57 1.66
CA LEU A 23 -8.39 1.41 2.71
C LEU A 23 -7.77 0.59 3.85
N ARG A 24 -8.35 -0.57 4.19
CA ARG A 24 -7.76 -1.47 5.18
C ARG A 24 -6.47 -2.08 4.68
N GLU A 25 -6.41 -2.50 3.41
CA GLU A 25 -5.17 -2.97 2.79
C GLU A 25 -4.13 -1.85 2.70
N LEU A 26 -4.53 -0.62 2.34
CA LEU A 26 -3.65 0.54 2.30
C LEU A 26 -3.00 0.82 3.67
N SER A 27 -3.77 0.65 4.75
CA SER A 27 -3.22 0.84 6.10
C SER A 27 -2.09 -0.12 6.46
N GLN A 28 -1.98 -1.28 5.80
CA GLN A 28 -0.87 -2.22 6.02
C GLN A 28 0.47 -1.63 5.60
N VAL A 29 0.49 -0.72 4.61
CA VAL A 29 1.72 -0.04 4.15
C VAL A 29 2.41 0.72 5.28
N TYR A 30 1.66 1.20 6.29
CA TYR A 30 2.21 1.93 7.44
C TYR A 30 2.68 1.04 8.59
N LEU A 31 2.43 -0.27 8.51
CA LEU A 31 2.79 -1.23 9.55
C LEU A 31 4.06 -2.04 9.23
N ILE A 32 4.53 -1.96 7.98
CA ILE A 32 5.73 -2.65 7.52
C ILE A 32 6.97 -2.00 8.14
N ASP A 33 7.81 -2.82 8.77
CA ASP A 33 9.07 -2.38 9.36
C ASP A 33 10.01 -1.83 8.27
N PRO A 34 10.77 -0.76 8.56
CA PRO A 34 11.78 -0.25 7.63
C PRO A 34 12.76 -1.30 7.10
N SER A 35 13.07 -2.35 7.87
CA SER A 35 13.95 -3.44 7.43
C SER A 35 13.41 -4.22 6.24
N ASP A 36 12.10 -4.26 6.09
CA ASP A 36 11.37 -5.03 5.06
C ASP A 36 10.91 -4.12 3.91
N SER A 37 11.69 -3.08 3.62
CA SER A 37 11.40 -2.06 2.57
C SER A 37 11.16 -2.65 1.18
N LYS A 38 11.73 -3.84 0.88
CA LYS A 38 11.47 -4.54 -0.39
C LYS A 38 10.06 -5.12 -0.46
N GLU A 39 9.53 -5.64 0.64
CA GLU A 39 8.16 -6.16 0.69
C GLU A 39 7.15 -5.01 0.55
N MET A 40 7.50 -3.84 1.08
CA MET A 40 6.71 -2.62 0.86
C MET A 40 6.58 -2.29 -0.63
N ALA A 41 7.66 -2.37 -1.41
CA ALA A 41 7.60 -2.18 -2.85
C ALA A 41 6.67 -3.19 -3.55
N THR A 42 6.72 -4.47 -3.16
CA THR A 42 5.81 -5.49 -3.72
C THR A 42 4.35 -5.21 -3.41
N ILE A 43 4.05 -4.68 -2.22
CA ILE A 43 2.68 -4.34 -1.82
C ILE A 43 2.18 -3.11 -2.56
N ILE A 44 3.04 -2.11 -2.77
CA ILE A 44 2.69 -0.90 -3.54
C ILE A 44 2.41 -1.25 -5.01
N ALA A 45 3.18 -2.17 -5.58
CA ALA A 45 3.01 -2.61 -6.97
C ALA A 45 1.81 -3.57 -7.18
N ASP A 46 1.27 -4.17 -6.13
CA ASP A 46 0.15 -5.13 -6.19
C ASP A 46 -1.21 -4.39 -6.27
N VAL A 47 -1.64 -4.08 -7.49
CA VAL A 47 -2.92 -3.40 -7.77
C VAL A 47 -4.14 -4.29 -7.47
N ASP A 48 -4.00 -5.60 -7.62
CA ASP A 48 -5.09 -6.56 -7.39
C ASP A 48 -5.48 -6.61 -5.91
N ARG A 49 -4.51 -6.42 -5.01
CA ARG A 49 -4.75 -6.30 -3.57
C ARG A 49 -5.75 -5.20 -3.21
N PHE A 50 -5.76 -4.10 -3.96
CA PHE A 50 -6.67 -2.97 -3.75
C PHE A 50 -7.98 -3.09 -4.53
N LYS A 51 -8.29 -4.27 -5.09
CA LYS A 51 -9.52 -4.54 -5.88
C LYS A 51 -9.67 -3.59 -7.08
N GLY A 52 -8.57 -3.07 -7.61
CA GLY A 52 -8.57 -2.09 -8.69
C GLY A 52 -9.12 -0.71 -8.31
N ILE A 53 -9.36 -0.44 -7.02
CA ILE A 53 -9.83 0.87 -6.53
C ILE A 53 -8.70 1.89 -6.52
N LEU A 54 -7.53 1.46 -6.05
CA LEU A 54 -6.33 2.28 -5.96
C LEU A 54 -5.31 1.77 -6.97
N ARG A 55 -4.73 2.68 -7.73
CA ARG A 55 -3.61 2.42 -8.61
C ARG A 55 -2.31 2.44 -7.83
N ALA A 56 -1.26 1.82 -8.39
CA ALA A 56 0.04 1.76 -7.74
C ALA A 56 0.62 3.16 -7.44
N GLU A 57 0.40 4.14 -8.31
CA GLU A 57 0.85 5.52 -8.12
C GLU A 57 0.17 6.18 -6.91
N GLU A 58 -1.12 5.93 -6.72
CA GLU A 58 -1.88 6.49 -5.60
C GLU A 58 -1.41 5.86 -4.28
N VAL A 59 -1.16 4.55 -4.28
CA VAL A 59 -0.61 3.84 -3.11
C VAL A 59 0.80 4.33 -2.78
N TYR A 60 1.62 4.59 -3.80
CA TYR A 60 2.95 5.17 -3.64
C TYR A 60 2.88 6.56 -3.00
N GLU A 61 2.01 7.45 -3.46
CA GLU A 61 1.79 8.77 -2.85
C GLU A 61 1.35 8.69 -1.38
N PHE A 62 0.57 7.67 -1.02
CA PHE A 62 0.25 7.42 0.39
C PHE A 62 1.48 6.95 1.17
N ALA A 63 2.30 6.07 0.60
CA ALA A 63 3.54 5.61 1.24
C ALA A 63 4.50 6.77 1.54
N GLU A 64 4.53 7.81 0.69
CA GLU A 64 5.37 9.00 0.92
C GLU A 64 5.02 9.77 2.21
N ARG A 65 3.81 9.58 2.75
CA ARG A 65 3.36 10.24 3.99
C ARG A 65 3.86 9.54 5.25
N ARG A 66 4.59 8.44 5.13
CA ARG A 66 5.24 7.77 6.26
C ARG A 66 6.28 8.68 6.91
N ALA A 67 6.33 8.68 8.24
CA ALA A 67 7.29 9.50 9.00
C ALA A 67 8.76 9.15 8.70
N ASP A 68 9.02 7.90 8.36
CA ASP A 68 10.32 7.31 8.04
C ASP A 68 10.58 7.18 6.53
N TRP A 69 9.72 7.76 5.67
CA TRP A 69 9.77 7.57 4.22
C TRP A 69 11.17 7.79 3.62
N TYR A 70 11.85 8.86 4.00
CA TYR A 70 13.19 9.18 3.47
C TYR A 70 14.25 8.10 3.77
N GLN A 71 14.06 7.25 4.78
CA GLN A 71 14.96 6.15 5.09
C GLN A 71 14.74 4.96 4.15
N VAL A 72 13.49 4.64 3.86
CA VAL A 72 13.10 3.47 3.05
C VAL A 72 12.98 3.77 1.56
N LYS A 73 12.79 5.04 1.18
CA LYS A 73 12.51 5.50 -0.18
C LYS A 73 13.43 4.87 -1.22
N ARG A 74 14.74 4.93 -0.99
CA ARG A 74 15.74 4.44 -1.95
C ARG A 74 15.52 2.96 -2.24
N ASP A 75 15.30 2.15 -1.21
CA ASP A 75 15.20 0.70 -1.36
C ASP A 75 13.85 0.30 -1.97
N VAL A 76 12.78 1.05 -1.65
CA VAL A 76 11.46 0.91 -2.28
C VAL A 76 11.51 1.26 -3.77
N GLU A 77 12.01 2.44 -4.14
CA GLU A 77 12.13 2.87 -5.54
C GLU A 77 13.03 1.94 -6.33
N ARG A 78 14.10 1.41 -5.71
CA ARG A 78 14.98 0.43 -6.32
C ARG A 78 14.24 -0.84 -6.70
N ALA A 79 13.42 -1.35 -5.79
CA ALA A 79 12.64 -2.57 -5.98
C ALA A 79 11.46 -2.36 -6.96
N MET A 80 10.82 -1.19 -6.95
CA MET A 80 9.70 -0.88 -7.85
C MET A 80 10.14 -0.61 -9.30
N PHE A 81 11.17 0.21 -9.48
CA PHE A 81 11.57 0.70 -10.81
C PHE A 81 12.82 0.01 -11.37
N GLY A 82 13.41 -0.93 -10.64
CA GLY A 82 14.61 -1.66 -11.08
C GLY A 82 15.88 -0.79 -11.17
N ILE A 83 15.91 0.35 -10.48
CA ILE A 83 17.04 1.29 -10.54
C ILE A 83 18.30 0.58 -10.01
N GLY A 84 19.31 0.40 -10.87
CA GLY A 84 20.54 -0.30 -10.50
C GLY A 84 20.47 -1.83 -10.56
N CYS A 85 19.56 -2.40 -11.36
CA CYS A 85 19.71 -3.75 -11.90
C CYS A 85 20.73 -3.71 -13.06
N ILE A 86 21.84 -4.45 -12.91
CA ILE A 86 22.96 -4.48 -13.88
C ILE A 86 22.81 -5.64 -14.88
N VAL A 87 21.79 -6.48 -14.71
CA VAL A 87 21.46 -7.59 -15.60
C VAL A 87 20.01 -7.40 -15.97
N MET A 88 19.77 -7.11 -17.25
CA MET A 88 18.46 -7.17 -17.89
C MET A 88 18.51 -8.32 -18.89
#